data_AF-A0A812TL56-F1
#
_entry.id   AF-A0A812TL56-F1
#
_cell.length_a   1.000
_cell.length_b   1.000
_cell.length_c   1.000
_cell.angle_alpha   90.00
_cell.angle_beta   90.00
_cell.angle_gamma   90.00
#
_symmetry.space_group_name_H-M   'P 1'
#
loop_
_entity.id
_entity.type
_entity.pdbx_description
1 polymer ?
#
loop_
_entity_poly.entity_id
_entity_poly.type
_entity_poly.pdbx_seq_one_letter_code
_entity_poly.pdbx_strand_id
1 'polypeptide(L)'
;MLRVFLTSKTAGLWMNNHTTHGEWCGGPDRNGLWFDPASSFYTEEQWLDDWAMLARRYRRCSYVVGFDLRNEVRFCPWPFRYPIWLGGFPRILRRLLRCLGFCDWAEAAKRCSLRLLEACPDKLLVIERRIWPMRGLRGYDTCLLPQLRNRLVLGVHHYSWNGPGRYLPFAHMRSKGWQLLSRSLLRFLRIFSKQNYGEMSASDLSEVLHEQWGWLLERDVCPVWVSEFGTGQHPGFDLDWFQRFVEILGRLEVDFAYWPLNVGSLFGNHTAVHVLCNQ
;
A
#
# COMPACT_ATOMS: atom_id res chain seq x y z
N MET A 1 10.79 -6.69 8.08
CA MET A 1 10.75 -8.00 7.39
C MET A 1 10.76 -7.78 5.87
N LEU A 2 11.54 -8.54 5.08
CA LEU A 2 11.67 -8.41 3.62
C LEU A 2 10.79 -9.48 2.92
N ARG A 3 9.93 -9.08 1.97
CA ARG A 3 9.10 -10.03 1.19
C ARG A 3 9.60 -10.21 -0.25
N VAL A 4 9.24 -11.34 -0.85
CA VAL A 4 9.63 -11.80 -2.18
C VAL A 4 8.39 -12.09 -3.05
N PHE A 5 8.39 -11.59 -4.28
CA PHE A 5 7.32 -11.76 -5.28
C PHE A 5 7.87 -12.49 -6.52
N LEU A 6 7.07 -13.32 -7.23
CA LEU A 6 7.53 -14.11 -8.41
C LEU A 6 6.55 -13.97 -9.59
N THR A 7 7.01 -13.69 -10.82
CA THR A 7 6.20 -13.68 -12.08
C THR A 7 6.33 -14.96 -12.91
N SER A 8 5.33 -15.23 -13.76
CA SER A 8 5.13 -16.49 -14.50
C SER A 8 5.98 -16.72 -15.76
N LYS A 9 6.74 -15.74 -16.27
CA LYS A 9 7.56 -15.92 -17.51
C LYS A 9 9.06 -15.59 -17.37
N THR A 10 9.46 -14.88 -16.31
CA THR A 10 10.83 -14.77 -15.76
C THR A 10 10.68 -14.12 -14.38
N ALA A 11 10.74 -14.90 -13.30
CA ALA A 11 10.33 -14.42 -11.99
C ALA A 11 11.15 -13.20 -11.51
N GLY A 12 10.47 -12.04 -11.41
CA GLY A 12 11.01 -10.82 -10.85
C GLY A 12 10.68 -10.65 -9.37
N LEU A 13 11.71 -10.59 -8.53
CA LEU A 13 11.67 -10.29 -7.11
C LEU A 13 11.50 -8.80 -6.85
N TRP A 14 10.39 -8.44 -6.20
CA TRP A 14 10.25 -7.15 -5.52
C TRP A 14 10.69 -7.28 -4.07
N MET A 15 11.49 -6.33 -3.59
CA MET A 15 11.82 -6.24 -2.17
C MET A 15 10.88 -5.25 -1.50
N ASN A 16 10.06 -5.69 -0.55
CA ASN A 16 9.12 -4.82 0.17
C ASN A 16 9.59 -4.59 1.62
N ASN A 17 9.65 -3.31 2.03
CA ASN A 17 9.85 -2.94 3.43
C ASN A 17 8.51 -3.05 4.17
N HIS A 18 8.27 -4.23 4.74
CA HIS A 18 6.93 -4.61 5.18
C HIS A 18 6.54 -4.08 6.57
N THR A 19 7.47 -4.19 7.52
CA THR A 19 7.29 -3.77 8.91
C THR A 19 8.61 -3.32 9.49
N THR A 20 8.53 -2.37 10.44
CA THR A 20 9.67 -1.86 11.21
C THR A 20 10.07 -2.86 12.27
N HIS A 21 9.07 -3.39 12.99
CA HIS A 21 9.23 -4.45 13.99
C HIS A 21 8.95 -5.82 13.37
N GLY A 22 9.50 -6.89 13.93
CA GLY A 22 9.32 -8.28 13.47
C GLY A 22 7.92 -8.84 13.78
N GLU A 23 6.88 -8.12 13.37
CA GLU A 23 5.48 -8.37 13.70
C GLU A 23 4.62 -8.35 12.42
N TRP A 24 3.35 -8.72 12.56
CA TRP A 24 2.35 -8.62 11.48
C TRP A 24 1.95 -7.17 11.22
N CYS A 25 1.75 -6.82 9.94
CA CYS A 25 1.06 -5.58 9.60
C CYS A 25 -0.42 -5.69 10.00
N GLY A 26 -1.04 -4.55 10.30
CA GLY A 26 -2.42 -4.54 10.76
C GLY A 26 -2.94 -3.14 11.03
N GLY A 27 -3.58 -2.97 12.19
CA GLY A 27 -4.16 -1.69 12.59
C GLY A 27 -3.15 -0.55 12.75
N PRO A 28 -3.63 0.64 13.15
CA PRO A 28 -2.78 1.79 13.43
C PRO A 28 -1.82 1.49 14.58
N ASP A 29 -0.53 1.44 14.28
CA ASP A 29 0.52 1.05 15.21
C ASP A 29 1.85 1.75 14.86
N ARG A 30 2.95 1.33 15.50
CA ARG A 30 4.29 1.86 15.23
C ARG A 30 4.87 1.38 13.88
N ASN A 31 4.26 0.37 13.25
CA ASN A 31 4.55 -0.07 11.89
C ASN A 31 3.75 0.73 10.84
N GLY A 32 2.92 1.70 11.23
CA GLY A 32 2.18 2.50 10.27
C GLY A 32 3.05 3.45 9.43
N LEU A 33 4.25 3.79 9.91
CA LEU A 33 5.17 4.71 9.26
C LEU A 33 6.45 4.00 8.85
N TRP A 34 7.25 4.63 7.99
CA TRP A 34 8.59 4.16 7.60
C TRP A 34 9.65 4.30 8.71
N PHE A 35 9.25 4.72 9.91
CA PHE A 35 10.08 4.88 11.11
C PHE A 35 9.21 4.69 12.36
N ASP A 36 9.81 4.50 13.52
CA ASP A 36 9.10 4.46 14.80
C ASP A 36 9.28 5.80 15.53
N PRO A 37 8.23 6.61 15.73
CA PRO A 37 8.33 7.91 16.39
C PRO A 37 8.69 7.84 17.88
N ALA A 38 8.62 6.66 18.50
CA ALA A 38 9.05 6.42 19.88
C ALA A 38 10.49 5.88 19.97
N SER A 39 11.16 5.62 18.85
CA SER A 39 12.48 4.98 18.82
C SER A 39 13.58 5.95 18.41
N SER A 40 14.70 5.87 19.11
CA SER A 40 15.96 6.49 18.68
C SER A 40 16.72 5.64 17.65
N PHE A 41 16.33 4.37 17.47
CA PHE A 41 16.99 3.43 16.57
C PHE A 41 16.30 3.36 15.20
N TYR A 42 14.99 3.15 15.19
CA TYR A 42 14.21 3.08 13.95
C TYR A 42 13.81 4.46 13.45
N THR A 43 14.80 5.21 12.94
CA THR A 43 14.62 6.57 12.40
C THR A 43 14.38 6.56 10.89
N GLU A 44 13.89 7.68 10.35
CA GLU A 44 13.77 7.85 8.88
C GLU A 44 15.14 7.77 8.19
N GLU A 45 16.21 8.28 8.80
CA GLU A 45 17.55 8.18 8.22
C GLU A 45 18.05 6.74 8.23
N GLN A 46 17.80 5.99 9.31
CA GLN A 46 18.11 4.56 9.36
C GLN A 46 17.37 3.80 8.24
N TRP A 47 16.09 4.08 8.01
CA TRP A 47 15.33 3.49 6.91
C TRP A 47 15.92 3.82 5.53
N LEU A 48 16.38 5.05 5.32
CA LEU A 48 17.07 5.45 4.07
C LEU A 48 18.40 4.71 3.89
N ASP A 49 19.18 4.58 4.96
CA ASP A 49 20.48 3.92 4.94
C ASP A 49 20.35 2.40 4.74
N ASP A 50 19.35 1.78 5.37
CA ASP A 50 18.99 0.36 5.18
C ASP A 50 18.62 0.10 3.72
N TRP A 51 17.81 0.98 3.13
CA TRP A 51 17.46 0.90 1.71
C TRP A 51 18.67 1.04 0.80
N ALA A 52 19.53 2.03 1.05
CA ALA A 52 20.76 2.21 0.29
C ALA A 52 21.70 0.99 0.41
N MET A 53 21.80 0.40 1.60
CA MET A 53 22.55 -0.84 1.83
C MET A 53 21.98 -2.00 1.00
N LEU A 54 20.66 -2.25 1.07
CA LEU A 54 20.00 -3.31 0.30
C LEU A 54 20.16 -3.10 -1.21
N ALA A 55 20.01 -1.87 -1.68
CA ALA A 55 20.19 -1.53 -3.09
C ALA A 55 21.61 -1.83 -3.57
N ARG A 56 22.64 -1.41 -2.83
CA ARG A 56 24.04 -1.74 -3.17
C ARG A 56 24.29 -3.24 -3.19
N ARG A 57 23.73 -3.98 -2.22
CA ARG A 57 23.88 -5.43 -2.12
C ARG A 57 23.28 -6.16 -3.32
N TYR A 58 22.09 -5.75 -3.74
CA TYR A 58 21.30 -6.46 -4.75
C TYR A 58 21.36 -5.85 -6.16
N ARG A 59 22.14 -4.78 -6.37
CA ARG A 59 22.22 -4.09 -7.67
C ARG A 59 22.54 -4.99 -8.87
N ARG A 60 23.36 -6.03 -8.67
CA ARG A 60 23.76 -6.98 -9.74
C ARG A 60 22.87 -8.22 -9.82
N CYS A 61 21.86 -8.34 -8.96
CA CYS A 61 20.91 -9.43 -9.01
C CYS A 61 19.84 -9.11 -10.05
N SER A 62 19.84 -9.82 -11.19
CA SER A 62 18.85 -9.63 -12.26
C SER A 62 17.45 -10.06 -11.84
N TYR A 63 17.33 -10.99 -10.90
CA TYR A 63 16.04 -11.40 -10.35
C TYR A 63 15.37 -10.28 -9.56
N VAL A 64 16.14 -9.40 -8.89
CA VAL A 64 15.56 -8.24 -8.19
C VAL A 64 15.14 -7.20 -9.22
N VAL A 65 13.85 -7.01 -9.40
CA VAL A 65 13.31 -6.05 -10.39
C VAL A 65 13.09 -4.66 -9.79
N GLY A 66 12.84 -4.58 -8.47
CA GLY A 66 12.55 -3.32 -7.84
C GLY A 66 12.42 -3.36 -6.32
N PHE A 67 12.21 -2.18 -5.77
CA PHE A 67 12.06 -1.93 -4.34
C PHE A 67 10.70 -1.28 -4.08
N ASP A 68 9.96 -1.85 -3.15
CA ASP A 68 8.71 -1.33 -2.64
C ASP A 68 8.93 -0.71 -1.26
N LEU A 69 8.86 0.62 -1.25
CA LEU A 69 9.52 1.48 -0.28
C LEU A 69 8.96 1.36 1.14
N ARG A 70 7.64 1.19 1.28
CA ARG A 70 6.98 0.97 2.56
C ARG A 70 5.56 0.43 2.38
N ASN A 71 5.32 -0.71 3.02
CA ASN A 71 4.00 -1.32 3.09
C ASN A 71 3.01 -0.50 3.93
N GLU A 72 1.83 -0.26 3.36
CA GLU A 72 0.62 0.15 4.04
C GLU A 72 0.77 1.37 4.96
N VAL A 73 1.31 2.47 4.42
CA VAL A 73 1.50 3.72 5.19
C VAL A 73 0.18 4.21 5.79
N ARG A 74 0.15 4.28 7.13
CA ARG A 74 -1.03 4.59 7.97
C ARG A 74 -0.62 5.32 9.25
N PHE A 75 -1.59 5.89 9.94
CA PHE A 75 -1.31 6.69 11.14
C PHE A 75 -0.78 5.84 12.30
N CYS A 76 0.08 6.45 13.12
CA CYS A 76 0.55 5.90 14.39
C CYS A 76 -0.18 6.65 15.53
N PRO A 77 -0.94 5.96 16.40
CA PRO A 77 -1.70 6.62 17.47
C PRO A 77 -0.80 7.16 18.58
N TRP A 78 0.32 6.50 18.90
CA TRP A 78 1.19 6.89 20.00
C TRP A 78 2.68 6.57 19.78
N PRO A 79 3.57 7.58 19.85
CA PRO A 79 3.29 9.02 19.80
C PRO A 79 2.52 9.40 18.55
N PHE A 80 1.55 10.32 18.66
CA PHE A 80 0.69 10.67 17.54
C PHE A 80 1.51 11.12 16.33
N ARG A 81 1.35 10.38 15.23
CA ARG A 81 1.90 10.73 13.92
C ARG A 81 0.93 10.37 12.81
N TYR A 82 0.71 11.31 11.90
CA TYR A 82 -0.27 11.14 10.84
C TYR A 82 0.38 11.32 9.46
N PRO A 83 0.51 10.26 8.64
CA PRO A 83 1.09 10.39 7.33
C PRO A 83 0.15 11.15 6.41
N ILE A 84 0.69 12.16 5.73
CA ILE A 84 0.01 13.01 4.76
C ILE A 84 0.73 13.00 3.42
N TRP A 85 -0.01 13.31 2.37
CA TRP A 85 0.53 13.54 1.06
C TRP A 85 0.51 15.05 0.80
N LEU A 86 1.66 15.72 0.94
CA LEU A 86 1.78 17.16 0.75
C LEU A 86 2.49 17.55 -0.56
N GLY A 87 2.46 16.67 -1.56
CA GLY A 87 3.02 16.96 -2.89
C GLY A 87 2.58 18.34 -3.38
N GLY A 88 3.55 19.23 -3.59
CA GLY A 88 3.32 20.60 -4.06
C GLY A 88 3.06 21.68 -2.98
N PHE A 89 2.98 21.36 -1.68
CA PHE A 89 2.75 22.37 -0.64
C PHE A 89 4.01 23.22 -0.36
N PRO A 90 3.89 24.49 0.09
CA PRO A 90 5.04 25.33 0.46
C PRO A 90 5.84 24.77 1.66
N ARG A 91 7.17 24.94 1.66
CA ARG A 91 8.07 24.42 2.71
C ARG A 91 7.67 24.86 4.12
N ILE A 92 7.23 26.10 4.30
CA ILE A 92 6.81 26.64 5.60
C ILE A 92 5.63 25.86 6.20
N LEU A 93 4.62 25.55 5.37
CA LEU A 93 3.44 24.83 5.81
C LEU A 93 3.77 23.36 6.13
N ARG A 94 4.66 22.73 5.35
CA ARG A 94 5.16 21.38 5.67
C ARG A 94 5.88 21.34 7.01
N ARG A 95 6.69 22.36 7.33
CA ARG A 95 7.41 22.46 8.61
C ARG A 95 6.45 22.63 9.78
N LEU A 96 5.43 23.48 9.64
CA LEU A 96 4.40 23.67 10.66
C LEU A 96 3.61 22.38 10.91
N LEU A 97 3.17 21.71 9.85
CA LEU A 97 2.44 20.45 9.96
C LEU A 97 3.32 19.36 10.59
N ARG A 98 4.62 19.32 10.30
CA ARG A 98 5.55 18.41 10.97
C ARG A 98 5.60 18.61 12.48
N CYS A 99 5.59 19.86 12.97
CA CYS A 99 5.53 20.16 14.40
C CYS A 99 4.23 19.68 15.06
N LEU A 100 3.13 19.59 14.31
CA LEU A 100 1.83 19.08 14.78
C LEU A 100 1.71 17.54 14.68
N GLY A 101 2.80 16.84 14.36
CA GLY A 101 2.83 15.39 14.25
C GLY A 101 2.44 14.85 12.86
N PHE A 102 2.33 15.69 11.83
CA PHE A 102 2.10 15.19 10.48
C PHE A 102 3.41 14.78 9.79
N CYS A 103 3.39 13.66 9.05
CA CYS A 103 4.56 13.13 8.35
C CYS A 103 4.31 13.13 6.85
N ASP A 104 5.15 13.80 6.06
CA ASP A 104 4.96 13.91 4.60
C ASP A 104 5.51 12.67 3.89
N TRP A 105 4.62 11.74 3.54
CA TRP A 105 4.99 10.52 2.83
C TRP A 105 5.56 10.82 1.43
N ALA A 106 5.05 11.84 0.75
CA ALA A 106 5.52 12.19 -0.58
C ALA A 106 7.00 12.59 -0.56
N GLU A 107 7.39 13.39 0.43
CA GLU A 107 8.78 13.82 0.61
C GLU A 107 9.69 12.65 1.04
N ALA A 108 9.25 11.82 1.99
CA ALA A 108 10.04 10.66 2.43
C ALA A 108 10.26 9.64 1.31
N ALA A 109 9.19 9.29 0.56
CA ALA A 109 9.28 8.40 -0.58
C ALA A 109 10.22 8.97 -1.65
N LYS A 110 10.11 10.27 -1.96
CA LYS A 110 11.01 10.96 -2.89
C LYS A 110 12.47 10.91 -2.45
N ARG A 111 12.77 11.23 -1.18
CA ARG A 111 14.13 11.15 -0.62
C ARG A 111 14.70 9.74 -0.75
N CYS A 112 13.90 8.73 -0.42
CA CYS A 112 14.29 7.33 -0.53
C CYS A 112 14.56 6.92 -1.98
N SER A 113 13.65 7.27 -2.90
CA SER A 113 13.81 6.99 -4.33
C SER A 113 15.10 7.59 -4.90
N LEU A 114 15.41 8.85 -4.60
CA LEU A 114 16.64 9.49 -5.07
C LEU A 114 17.89 8.79 -4.54
N ARG A 115 17.90 8.45 -3.23
CA ARG A 115 19.01 7.70 -2.62
C ARG A 115 19.16 6.29 -3.22
N LEU A 116 18.06 5.61 -3.53
CA LEU A 116 18.06 4.32 -4.21
C LEU A 116 18.62 4.42 -5.62
N LEU A 117 18.23 5.45 -6.40
CA LEU A 117 18.72 5.66 -7.77
C LEU A 117 20.22 6.00 -7.82
N GLU A 118 20.75 6.69 -6.80
CA GLU A 118 22.21 6.89 -6.65
C GLU A 118 22.95 5.56 -6.48
N ALA A 119 22.37 4.60 -5.74
CA ALA A 119 22.97 3.30 -5.47
C ALA A 119 22.72 2.26 -6.58
N CYS A 120 21.56 2.32 -7.22
CA CYS A 120 21.00 1.29 -8.10
C CYS A 120 20.03 1.91 -9.14
N PRO A 121 20.56 2.55 -10.21
CA PRO A 121 19.76 3.35 -11.15
C PRO A 121 18.88 2.55 -12.11
N ASP A 122 19.00 1.22 -12.13
CA ASP A 122 18.34 0.30 -13.07
C ASP A 122 17.04 -0.30 -12.53
N LYS A 123 16.80 -0.25 -11.23
CA LYS A 123 15.66 -0.92 -10.59
C LYS A 123 14.41 -0.04 -10.56
N LEU A 124 13.25 -0.70 -10.60
CA LEU A 124 11.96 -0.05 -10.41
C LEU A 124 11.74 0.31 -8.94
N LEU A 125 10.92 1.33 -8.71
CA LEU A 125 10.59 1.89 -7.41
C LEU A 125 9.08 1.90 -7.25
N VAL A 126 8.57 1.08 -6.34
CA VAL A 126 7.17 1.04 -5.98
C VAL A 126 6.93 1.99 -4.82
N ILE A 127 5.99 2.92 -5.01
CA ILE A 127 5.49 3.80 -3.97
C ILE A 127 4.04 3.48 -3.73
N GLU A 128 3.77 2.78 -2.63
CA GLU A 128 2.41 2.50 -2.20
C GLU A 128 1.65 3.76 -1.81
N ARG A 129 0.34 3.74 -2.08
CA ARG A 129 -0.60 4.72 -1.53
C ARG A 129 -0.70 4.57 -0.02
N ARG A 130 -1.04 5.68 0.65
CA ARG A 130 -1.52 5.62 2.04
C ARG A 130 -2.85 4.87 2.10
N ILE A 131 -2.97 3.97 3.08
CA ILE A 131 -4.18 3.17 3.29
C ILE A 131 -5.12 3.75 4.37
N TRP A 132 -4.67 4.75 5.14
CA TRP A 132 -5.52 5.38 6.15
C TRP A 132 -5.41 6.92 6.19
N PRO A 133 -6.37 7.65 5.60
CA PRO A 133 -7.49 7.14 4.81
C PRO A 133 -7.01 6.61 3.46
N MET A 134 -7.65 5.55 2.99
CA MET A 134 -7.48 5.04 1.65
C MET A 134 -8.12 6.01 0.66
N ARG A 135 -7.29 6.66 -0.15
CA ARG A 135 -7.69 7.59 -1.20
C ARG A 135 -7.18 7.09 -2.56
N GLY A 136 -7.63 7.73 -3.62
CA GLY A 136 -7.04 7.54 -4.95
C GLY A 136 -5.61 8.07 -5.05
N LEU A 137 -4.98 7.77 -6.17
CA LEU A 137 -3.60 8.15 -6.53
C LEU A 137 -3.47 9.53 -7.17
N ARG A 138 -4.56 10.31 -7.27
CA ARG A 138 -4.49 11.70 -7.77
C ARG A 138 -3.47 12.51 -6.97
N GLY A 139 -2.50 13.10 -7.67
CA GLY A 139 -1.44 13.91 -7.07
C GLY A 139 -0.18 13.13 -6.71
N TYR A 140 -0.17 11.80 -6.83
CA TYR A 140 1.06 11.00 -6.74
C TYR A 140 1.90 11.18 -8.01
N ASP A 141 1.21 11.10 -9.16
CA ASP A 141 1.74 11.31 -10.49
C ASP A 141 2.45 12.67 -10.63
N THR A 142 1.78 13.77 -10.28
CA THR A 142 2.36 15.12 -10.42
C THR A 142 3.52 15.40 -9.47
N CYS A 143 3.56 14.74 -8.31
CA CYS A 143 4.61 14.95 -7.32
C CYS A 143 5.89 14.15 -7.60
N LEU A 144 5.74 12.92 -8.09
CA LEU A 144 6.84 11.95 -8.19
C LEU A 144 7.35 11.73 -9.61
N LEU A 145 6.47 11.67 -10.61
CA LEU A 145 6.84 11.34 -11.99
C LEU A 145 7.91 12.25 -12.59
N PRO A 146 7.94 13.59 -12.34
CA PRO A 146 8.97 14.45 -12.92
C PRO A 146 10.40 14.01 -12.60
N GLN A 147 10.61 13.35 -11.46
CA GLN A 147 11.94 12.90 -11.03
C GLN A 147 12.15 11.39 -11.17
N LEU A 148 11.07 10.60 -11.21
CA LEU A 148 11.11 9.14 -11.19
C LEU A 148 10.56 8.52 -12.50
N ARG A 149 10.56 9.29 -13.59
CA ARG A 149 10.12 8.83 -14.91
C ARG A 149 10.85 7.54 -15.30
N ASN A 150 10.11 6.57 -15.84
CA ASN A 150 10.60 5.23 -16.24
C ASN A 150 11.15 4.36 -15.08
N ARG A 151 10.91 4.77 -13.84
CA ARG A 151 11.31 4.03 -12.63
C ARG A 151 10.16 3.86 -11.64
N LEU A 152 9.19 4.77 -11.65
CA LEU A 152 8.06 4.75 -10.74
C LEU A 152 7.00 3.70 -11.13
N VAL A 153 6.56 2.95 -10.13
CA VAL A 153 5.34 2.15 -10.13
C VAL A 153 4.52 2.56 -8.91
N LEU A 154 3.21 2.72 -9.04
CA LEU A 154 2.34 3.07 -7.90
C LEU A 154 1.66 1.83 -7.32
N GLY A 155 1.86 1.57 -6.03
CA GLY A 155 1.33 0.39 -5.34
C GLY A 155 -0.05 0.64 -4.72
N VAL A 156 -0.98 -0.32 -4.88
CA VAL A 156 -2.31 -0.28 -4.27
C VAL A 156 -2.71 -1.62 -3.67
N HIS A 157 -3.34 -1.60 -2.48
CA HIS A 157 -3.89 -2.78 -1.82
C HIS A 157 -5.41 -2.74 -1.81
N HIS A 158 -6.04 -3.91 -1.94
CA HIS A 158 -7.50 -4.06 -1.93
C HIS A 158 -7.92 -5.34 -1.23
N TYR A 159 -8.95 -5.22 -0.39
CA TYR A 159 -9.60 -6.35 0.28
C TYR A 159 -11.11 -6.10 0.38
N SER A 160 -11.89 -7.18 0.45
CA SER A 160 -13.35 -7.08 0.65
C SER A 160 -13.74 -6.26 1.87
N TRP A 161 -12.90 -6.25 2.92
CA TRP A 161 -13.14 -5.58 4.20
C TRP A 161 -12.64 -4.13 4.28
N ASN A 162 -11.87 -3.66 3.29
CA ASN A 162 -11.48 -2.25 3.22
C ASN A 162 -12.30 -1.52 2.15
N GLY A 163 -12.14 -0.21 2.03
CA GLY A 163 -12.88 0.61 1.07
C GLY A 163 -12.51 2.09 1.18
N PRO A 164 -12.98 2.95 0.25
CA PRO A 164 -12.61 4.36 0.21
C PRO A 164 -12.87 5.07 1.54
N GLY A 165 -11.83 5.71 2.10
CA GLY A 165 -11.89 6.37 3.40
C GLY A 165 -11.13 5.62 4.50
N ARG A 166 -11.62 5.73 5.73
CA ARG A 166 -11.00 5.13 6.93
C ARG A 166 -11.64 3.78 7.20
N TYR A 167 -10.89 2.69 7.22
CA TYR A 167 -11.43 1.37 7.52
C TYR A 167 -10.78 0.80 8.78
N LEU A 168 -11.54 0.11 9.63
CA LEU A 168 -10.98 -0.66 10.75
C LEU A 168 -10.81 -2.12 10.31
N PRO A 169 -9.59 -2.69 10.40
CA PRO A 169 -9.34 -4.08 10.02
C PRO A 169 -10.29 -5.07 10.69
N PHE A 170 -10.74 -4.83 11.93
CA PHE A 170 -11.63 -5.73 12.67
C PHE A 170 -13.14 -5.49 12.44
N ALA A 171 -13.51 -4.46 11.69
CA ALA A 171 -14.91 -4.12 11.48
C ALA A 171 -15.63 -5.11 10.54
N HIS A 172 -14.94 -5.97 9.79
CA HIS A 172 -15.59 -7.01 8.98
C HIS A 172 -16.17 -8.16 9.80
N MET A 173 -15.81 -8.29 11.08
CA MET A 173 -16.45 -9.26 11.97
C MET A 173 -17.94 -8.92 12.08
N ARG A 174 -18.79 -9.67 11.36
CA ARG A 174 -20.25 -9.52 11.35
C ARG A 174 -20.80 -9.86 12.73
N SER A 175 -20.83 -8.87 13.61
CA SER A 175 -21.47 -8.95 14.91
C SER A 175 -22.93 -8.51 14.79
N LYS A 176 -23.86 -9.37 15.21
CA LYS A 176 -25.30 -9.11 15.26
C LYS A 176 -25.62 -7.99 16.27
N GLY A 177 -26.76 -7.29 16.08
CA GLY A 177 -27.33 -6.36 17.07
C GLY A 177 -26.73 -4.94 17.06
N TRP A 178 -26.46 -4.39 18.25
CA TRP A 178 -26.03 -3.00 18.49
C TRP A 178 -24.81 -2.54 17.68
N GLN A 179 -23.94 -3.47 17.28
CA GLN A 179 -22.75 -3.17 16.47
C GLN A 179 -23.10 -2.79 15.02
N LEU A 180 -24.24 -3.22 14.48
CA LEU A 180 -24.69 -2.78 13.15
C LEU A 180 -25.19 -1.32 13.17
N LEU A 181 -25.96 -0.96 14.19
CA LEU A 181 -26.46 0.41 14.39
C LEU A 181 -25.33 1.41 14.59
N SER A 182 -24.32 1.06 15.40
CA SER A 182 -23.14 1.90 15.59
C SER A 182 -22.33 2.05 14.31
N ARG A 183 -22.17 0.99 13.51
CA ARG A 183 -21.48 1.05 12.22
C ARG A 183 -22.19 1.96 11.22
N SER A 184 -23.50 1.83 11.09
CA SER A 184 -24.29 2.70 10.19
C SER A 184 -24.18 4.17 10.58
N LEU A 185 -24.23 4.48 11.89
CA LEU A 185 -24.03 5.84 12.39
C LEU A 185 -22.62 6.36 12.11
N LEU A 186 -21.58 5.56 12.35
CA LEU A 186 -20.19 5.98 12.14
C LEU A 186 -19.85 6.14 10.64
N ARG A 187 -20.48 5.35 9.76
CA ARG A 187 -20.43 5.52 8.30
C ARG A 187 -21.18 6.78 7.86
N PHE A 188 -22.36 7.03 8.42
CA PHE A 188 -23.14 8.25 8.18
C PHE A 188 -22.36 9.51 8.55
N LEU A 189 -21.68 9.50 9.71
CA LEU A 189 -20.81 10.59 10.16
C LEU A 189 -19.47 10.68 9.37
N ARG A 190 -19.25 9.81 8.37
CA ARG A 190 -18.01 9.71 7.56
C ARG A 190 -16.74 9.53 8.39
N ILE A 191 -16.89 8.98 9.61
CA ILE A 191 -15.78 8.60 10.48
C ILE A 191 -15.08 7.36 9.88
N PHE A 192 -15.84 6.49 9.21
CA PHE A 192 -15.37 5.33 8.46
C PHE A 192 -15.71 5.38 6.96
N SER A 193 -15.13 4.45 6.20
CA SER A 193 -15.46 4.19 4.80
C SER A 193 -16.96 3.94 4.66
N LYS A 194 -17.58 4.70 3.75
CA LYS A 194 -19.03 4.67 3.50
C LYS A 194 -19.51 3.26 3.15
N GLN A 195 -18.68 2.55 2.38
CA GLN A 195 -18.92 1.20 1.92
C GLN A 195 -17.56 0.52 1.75
N ASN A 196 -17.49 -0.77 2.06
CA ASN A 196 -16.33 -1.60 1.79
C ASN A 196 -16.42 -2.12 0.35
N TYR A 197 -15.28 -2.45 -0.28
CA TYR A 197 -15.27 -2.97 -1.65
C TYR A 197 -16.07 -4.26 -1.78
N GLY A 198 -16.09 -5.12 -0.76
CA GLY A 198 -16.87 -6.36 -0.80
C GLY A 198 -18.38 -6.15 -0.86
N GLU A 199 -18.86 -5.00 -0.38
CA GLU A 199 -20.28 -4.62 -0.39
C GLU A 199 -20.70 -3.99 -1.73
N MET A 200 -19.77 -3.71 -2.65
CA MET A 200 -20.04 -3.04 -3.92
C MET A 200 -20.51 -4.02 -4.99
N SER A 201 -21.43 -3.56 -5.85
CA SER A 201 -21.74 -4.25 -7.10
C SER A 201 -20.53 -4.24 -8.04
N ALA A 202 -20.54 -5.05 -9.10
CA ALA A 202 -19.44 -5.06 -10.06
C ALA A 202 -19.24 -3.70 -10.74
N SER A 203 -20.32 -2.98 -11.06
CA SER A 203 -20.25 -1.64 -11.64
C SER A 203 -19.69 -0.62 -10.65
N ASP A 204 -20.21 -0.59 -9.42
CA ASP A 204 -19.74 0.37 -8.41
C ASP A 204 -18.27 0.13 -8.07
N LEU A 205 -17.87 -1.15 -7.96
CA LEU A 205 -16.48 -1.51 -7.70
C LEU A 205 -15.59 -1.04 -8.86
N SER A 206 -16.00 -1.29 -10.11
CA SER A 206 -15.23 -0.88 -11.28
C SER A 206 -15.08 0.64 -11.37
N GLU A 207 -16.15 1.40 -11.11
CA GLU A 207 -16.13 2.87 -11.12
C GLU A 207 -15.19 3.41 -10.03
N VAL A 208 -15.31 2.89 -8.80
CA VAL A 208 -14.45 3.33 -7.68
C VAL A 208 -12.98 2.99 -7.93
N LEU A 209 -12.66 1.82 -8.48
CA LEU A 209 -11.27 1.45 -8.80
C LEU A 209 -10.71 2.32 -9.93
N HIS A 210 -11.53 2.61 -10.95
CA HIS A 210 -11.18 3.54 -12.02
C HIS A 210 -10.87 4.92 -11.47
N GLU A 211 -11.76 5.50 -10.66
CA GLU A 211 -11.56 6.82 -10.04
C GLU A 211 -10.31 6.88 -9.16
N GLN A 212 -10.03 5.80 -8.43
CA GLN A 212 -8.90 5.76 -7.52
C GLN A 212 -7.57 5.63 -8.24
N TRP A 213 -7.48 4.78 -9.26
CA TRP A 213 -6.20 4.48 -9.90
C TRP A 213 -6.30 3.97 -11.34
N GLY A 214 -7.41 3.36 -11.78
CA GLY A 214 -7.53 2.81 -13.14
C GLY A 214 -7.35 3.85 -14.25
N TRP A 215 -7.71 5.10 -14.00
CA TRP A 215 -7.46 6.21 -14.93
C TRP A 215 -5.96 6.42 -15.27
N LEU A 216 -5.03 5.99 -14.40
CA LEU A 216 -3.59 6.07 -14.67
C LEU A 216 -3.17 5.10 -15.77
N LEU A 217 -3.75 3.92 -15.79
CA LEU A 217 -3.49 2.88 -16.78
C LEU A 217 -4.13 3.24 -18.11
N GLU A 218 -5.43 3.61 -18.10
CA GLU A 218 -6.17 4.00 -19.30
C GLU A 218 -5.51 5.15 -20.06
N ARG A 219 -4.90 6.09 -19.33
CA ARG A 219 -4.24 7.28 -19.90
C ARG A 219 -2.73 7.14 -20.07
N ASP A 220 -2.17 5.97 -19.81
CA ASP A 220 -0.73 5.68 -19.88
C ASP A 220 0.13 6.72 -19.11
N VAL A 221 -0.31 7.08 -17.90
CA VAL A 221 0.36 8.09 -17.06
C VAL A 221 1.47 7.47 -16.23
N CYS A 222 1.19 6.34 -15.59
CA CYS A 222 2.11 5.62 -14.72
C CYS A 222 1.62 4.18 -14.52
N PRO A 223 2.52 3.18 -14.53
CA PRO A 223 2.16 1.83 -14.12
C PRO A 223 1.60 1.80 -12.70
N VAL A 224 0.56 0.99 -12.51
CA VAL A 224 -0.02 0.66 -11.20
C VAL A 224 0.22 -0.82 -10.95
N TRP A 225 0.61 -1.16 -9.73
CA TRP A 225 0.74 -2.53 -9.28
C TRP A 225 -0.22 -2.79 -8.13
N VAL A 226 -1.08 -3.80 -8.28
CA VAL A 226 -1.93 -4.27 -7.18
C VAL A 226 -1.07 -5.18 -6.29
N SER A 227 -0.27 -4.58 -5.41
CA SER A 227 0.78 -5.26 -4.63
C SER A 227 0.25 -6.15 -3.50
N GLU A 228 -1.02 -6.00 -3.11
CA GLU A 228 -1.64 -6.88 -2.13
C GLU A 228 -3.17 -6.97 -2.33
N PHE A 229 -3.66 -8.19 -2.54
CA PHE A 229 -5.08 -8.55 -2.48
C PHE A 229 -5.21 -10.06 -2.32
N GLY A 230 -6.32 -10.52 -1.77
CA GLY A 230 -6.64 -11.94 -1.77
C GLY A 230 -7.80 -12.30 -0.86
N THR A 231 -8.02 -13.60 -0.70
CA THR A 231 -9.16 -14.15 0.03
C THR A 231 -8.83 -15.53 0.62
N GLY A 232 -9.60 -15.95 1.62
CA GLY A 232 -9.63 -17.36 2.01
C GLY A 232 -10.33 -18.23 0.96
N GLN A 233 -10.20 -19.56 1.09
CA GLN A 233 -10.79 -20.54 0.16
C GLN A 233 -12.30 -20.80 0.40
N HIS A 234 -12.85 -20.30 1.51
CA HIS A 234 -14.23 -20.59 1.87
C HIS A 234 -15.22 -19.75 1.05
N PRO A 235 -16.26 -20.37 0.47
CA PRO A 235 -17.33 -19.64 -0.20
C PRO A 235 -17.97 -18.60 0.71
N GLY A 236 -18.36 -17.48 0.12
CA GLY A 236 -19.05 -16.39 0.80
C GLY A 236 -18.52 -15.02 0.41
N PHE A 237 -18.81 -14.05 1.28
CA PHE A 237 -18.66 -12.62 1.00
C PHE A 237 -17.28 -12.22 0.43
N ASP A 238 -16.18 -12.72 0.99
CA ASP A 238 -14.83 -12.38 0.55
C ASP A 238 -14.49 -12.98 -0.82
N LEU A 239 -14.90 -14.24 -1.06
CA LEU A 239 -14.69 -14.92 -2.32
C LEU A 239 -15.54 -14.33 -3.46
N ASP A 240 -16.78 -13.93 -3.15
CA ASP A 240 -17.66 -13.27 -4.13
C ASP A 240 -17.04 -11.94 -4.59
N TRP A 241 -16.51 -11.15 -3.64
CA TRP A 241 -15.77 -9.93 -3.95
C TRP A 241 -14.52 -10.21 -4.79
N PHE A 242 -13.75 -11.22 -4.40
CA PHE A 242 -12.51 -11.59 -5.07
C PHE A 242 -12.76 -11.94 -6.56
N GLN A 243 -13.82 -12.69 -6.86
CA GLN A 243 -14.18 -13.02 -8.24
C GLN A 243 -14.48 -11.78 -9.08
N ARG A 244 -15.30 -10.85 -8.55
CA ARG A 244 -15.58 -9.57 -9.21
C ARG A 244 -14.31 -8.73 -9.40
N PHE A 245 -13.45 -8.71 -8.37
CA PHE A 245 -12.22 -7.93 -8.38
C PHE A 245 -11.23 -8.44 -9.43
N VAL A 246 -10.98 -9.76 -9.49
CA VAL A 246 -10.09 -10.37 -10.48
C VAL A 246 -10.59 -10.15 -11.92
N GLU A 247 -11.90 -10.22 -12.14
CA GLU A 247 -12.48 -9.89 -13.45
C GLU A 247 -12.16 -8.44 -13.86
N ILE A 248 -12.28 -7.49 -12.93
CA ILE A 248 -11.90 -6.09 -13.17
C ILE A 248 -10.40 -5.94 -13.42
N LEU A 249 -9.54 -6.64 -12.65
CA LEU A 249 -8.09 -6.62 -12.87
C LEU A 249 -7.73 -7.09 -14.28
N GLY A 250 -8.37 -8.17 -14.75
CA GLY A 250 -8.18 -8.69 -16.10
C GLY A 250 -8.58 -7.69 -17.19
N ARG A 251 -9.68 -6.95 -16.99
CA ARG A 251 -10.12 -5.90 -17.92
C ARG A 251 -9.20 -4.68 -17.95
N LEU A 252 -8.54 -4.38 -16.83
CA LEU A 252 -7.59 -3.27 -16.71
C LEU A 252 -6.17 -3.67 -17.13
N GLU A 253 -5.92 -4.95 -17.43
CA GLU A 253 -4.61 -5.50 -17.77
C GLU A 253 -3.51 -5.10 -16.76
N VAL A 254 -3.87 -5.08 -15.47
CA VAL A 254 -2.98 -4.60 -14.41
C VAL A 254 -2.16 -5.72 -13.79
N ASP A 255 -0.87 -5.50 -13.60
CA ASP A 255 0.01 -6.39 -12.85
C ASP A 255 -0.40 -6.46 -11.37
N PHE A 256 -0.26 -7.64 -10.75
CA PHE A 256 -0.71 -7.84 -9.37
C PHE A 256 0.09 -8.88 -8.60
N ALA A 257 0.10 -8.77 -7.28
CA ALA A 257 0.63 -9.78 -6.36
C ALA A 257 -0.46 -10.31 -5.42
N TYR A 258 -0.68 -11.62 -5.48
CA TYR A 258 -1.66 -12.28 -4.62
C TYR A 258 -1.13 -12.44 -3.19
N TRP A 259 -2.02 -12.27 -2.21
CA TRP A 259 -1.74 -12.43 -0.80
C TRP A 259 -2.74 -13.34 -0.08
N PRO A 260 -2.28 -14.29 0.75
CA PRO A 260 -0.90 -14.78 0.88
C PRO A 260 -0.65 -16.00 -0.04
N LEU A 261 0.59 -16.20 -0.52
CA LEU A 261 0.98 -17.52 -1.07
C LEU A 261 1.10 -18.57 0.05
N ASN A 262 1.38 -18.13 1.27
CA ASN A 262 1.59 -19.02 2.39
C ASN A 262 0.36 -19.90 2.65
N VAL A 263 0.60 -21.20 2.72
CA VAL A 263 -0.37 -22.19 3.20
C VAL A 263 -0.50 -22.05 4.72
N GLY A 264 -1.27 -21.06 5.15
CA GLY A 264 -1.62 -20.81 6.55
C GLY A 264 -2.87 -19.93 6.61
N SER A 265 -3.61 -19.97 7.73
CA SER A 265 -4.76 -19.06 7.88
C SER A 265 -4.28 -17.61 7.78
N LEU A 266 -5.16 -16.72 7.32
CA LEU A 266 -4.94 -15.26 7.29
C LEU A 266 -4.54 -14.65 8.65
N PHE A 267 -4.51 -15.46 9.72
CA PHE A 267 -4.23 -15.09 11.11
C PHE A 267 -3.05 -15.88 11.73
N GLY A 268 -2.23 -16.60 10.95
CA GLY A 268 -1.16 -17.46 11.47
C GLY A 268 0.27 -17.03 11.11
N ASN A 269 1.18 -17.03 12.11
CA ASN A 269 2.61 -16.69 12.06
C ASN A 269 3.45 -17.46 11.00
N HIS A 270 3.41 -17.09 9.72
CA HIS A 270 4.36 -17.56 8.71
C HIS A 270 4.84 -16.48 7.74
N THR A 271 6.13 -16.55 7.39
CA THR A 271 6.89 -15.65 6.52
C THR A 271 6.39 -15.65 5.09
N ALA A 272 5.92 -14.52 4.59
CA ALA A 272 5.08 -14.54 3.41
C ALA A 272 5.78 -14.34 2.06
N VAL A 273 5.34 -15.14 1.09
CA VAL A 273 5.74 -15.10 -0.32
C VAL A 273 4.51 -14.73 -1.16
N HIS A 274 4.71 -14.14 -2.35
CA HIS A 274 3.63 -13.70 -3.25
C HIS A 274 3.86 -14.20 -4.68
N VAL A 275 2.77 -14.43 -5.42
CA VAL A 275 2.80 -14.81 -6.86
C VAL A 275 2.15 -13.70 -7.69
N LEU A 276 2.83 -13.33 -8.78
CA LEU A 276 2.37 -12.47 -9.86
C LEU A 276 1.94 -13.37 -11.02
N CYS A 277 0.74 -13.15 -11.55
CA CYS A 277 0.25 -13.83 -12.75
C CYS A 277 -0.13 -12.77 -13.78
N ASN A 278 0.69 -12.63 -14.84
CA ASN A 278 0.20 -12.05 -16.09
C ASN A 278 -0.25 -13.18 -17.00
N GLN A 279 -1.43 -13.01 -17.59
CA GLN A 279 -1.85 -13.76 -18.77
C GLN A 279 -1.02 -13.26 -19.97
#